data_AF-A0A1H4AKD0-F1
#
_entry.id   AF-A0A1H4AKD0-F1
#
_cell.length_a   1.000
_cell.length_b   1.000
_cell.length_c   1.000
_cell.angle_alpha   90.00
_cell.angle_beta   90.00
_cell.angle_gamma   90.00
#
_symmetry.space_group_name_H-M   'P 1'
#
loop_
_entity.id
_entity.type
_entity.pdbx_description
1 polymer ?
#
loop_
_entity_poly.entity_id
_entity_poly.type
_entity_poly.pdbx_seq_one_letter_code
_entity_poly.pdbx_strand_id
1 'polypeptide(L)'
;MSHSSGLPAWYPFYTRREEDFFSILADILTRYPKENSTVYSDLNFMLLGKIIETKTSLSLKEAVEHYISKPLGLPTLFYTPLHTPKDRIAATEYGNQIEQGMCRERGLTFDEWRPVDQPIHGQVNDGNGFYYFDGVAGHAGLFANAEDVAELGQLYLNEGIWDGEQWIDRSIIQAAKQDYGGARGLGWQFAPMFPKGYGHTGFTGTSLWVSDHHQLITVLLTNRLHTEKPKAVNELRKDVHQEIMKAFYKKEAYK
;
A
#
# COMPACT_ATOMS: atom_id res chain seq x y z
N MET A 1 -0.98 -8.46 -10.07
CA MET A 1 -0.87 -7.03 -9.69
C MET A 1 -2.22 -6.31 -9.76
N SER A 2 -3.15 -6.74 -10.62
CA SER A 2 -4.54 -6.22 -10.69
C SER A 2 -5.55 -6.97 -9.81
N HIS A 3 -5.08 -7.75 -8.82
CA HIS A 3 -5.95 -8.53 -7.93
C HIS A 3 -6.88 -9.58 -8.61
N SER A 4 -6.43 -10.15 -9.73
CA SER A 4 -7.19 -11.14 -10.52
C SER A 4 -6.58 -12.56 -10.52
N SER A 5 -5.79 -12.90 -9.50
CA SER A 5 -5.11 -14.21 -9.40
C SER A 5 -5.99 -15.35 -8.87
N GLY A 6 -7.16 -15.02 -8.32
CA GLY A 6 -8.02 -15.95 -7.60
C GLY A 6 -7.58 -16.24 -6.16
N LEU A 7 -6.55 -15.56 -5.65
CA LEU A 7 -6.14 -15.66 -4.24
C LEU A 7 -7.19 -15.02 -3.31
N PRO A 8 -7.40 -15.57 -2.10
CA PRO A 8 -8.32 -14.98 -1.13
C PRO A 8 -7.86 -13.58 -0.72
N ALA A 9 -8.80 -12.76 -0.27
CA ALA A 9 -8.53 -11.38 0.14
C ALA A 9 -7.44 -11.28 1.22
N TRP A 10 -7.47 -12.17 2.20
CA TRP A 10 -6.57 -12.12 3.33
C TRP A 10 -6.44 -13.49 4.00
N TYR A 11 -5.26 -13.78 4.54
CA TYR A 11 -4.98 -14.91 5.43
C TYR A 11 -3.88 -14.50 6.42
N PRO A 12 -3.98 -14.85 7.72
CA PRO A 12 -2.98 -14.48 8.72
C PRO A 12 -1.81 -15.47 8.70
N PHE A 13 -0.80 -15.23 7.85
CA PHE A 13 0.39 -16.10 7.75
C PHE A 13 1.12 -16.22 9.10
N TYR A 14 1.04 -15.21 9.96
CA TYR A 14 1.64 -15.22 11.29
C TYR A 14 1.08 -16.28 12.25
N THR A 15 -0.11 -16.84 12.00
CA THR A 15 -0.61 -18.00 12.78
C THR A 15 0.17 -19.28 12.46
N ARG A 16 1.01 -19.25 11.43
CA ARG A 16 1.84 -20.36 10.93
C ARG A 16 3.28 -19.89 10.69
N ARG A 17 3.77 -18.92 11.47
CA ARG A 17 5.06 -18.24 11.20
C ARG A 17 6.29 -19.13 11.15
N GLU A 18 6.22 -20.32 11.73
CA GLU A 18 7.32 -21.31 11.72
C GLU A 18 7.37 -22.08 10.38
N GLU A 19 6.35 -21.96 9.54
CA GLU A 19 6.28 -22.58 8.22
C GLU A 19 6.74 -21.59 7.12
N ASP A 20 7.28 -22.11 6.02
CA ASP A 20 7.69 -21.27 4.90
C ASP A 20 6.50 -20.73 4.10
N PHE A 21 6.74 -19.61 3.42
CA PHE A 21 5.69 -18.86 2.70
C PHE A 21 5.00 -19.69 1.62
N PHE A 22 5.76 -20.49 0.88
CA PHE A 22 5.23 -21.25 -0.24
C PHE A 22 4.46 -22.48 0.22
N SER A 23 4.83 -23.10 1.34
CA SER A 23 4.05 -24.16 1.97
C SER A 23 2.69 -23.65 2.46
N ILE A 24 2.65 -22.51 3.15
CA ILE A 24 1.39 -21.88 3.57
C ILE A 24 0.53 -21.53 2.35
N LEU A 25 1.13 -20.91 1.33
CA LEU A 25 0.42 -20.50 0.11
C LEU A 25 -0.14 -21.70 -0.67
N ALA A 26 0.63 -22.78 -0.84
CA ALA A 26 0.19 -23.99 -1.53
C ALA A 26 -1.00 -24.65 -0.82
N ASP A 27 -0.96 -24.65 0.51
CA ASP A 27 -2.05 -25.15 1.33
C ASP A 27 -3.31 -24.26 1.23
N ILE A 28 -3.16 -22.93 1.25
CA ILE A 28 -4.26 -21.99 1.00
C ILE A 28 -4.90 -22.25 -0.38
N LEU A 29 -4.09 -22.41 -1.42
CA LEU A 29 -4.57 -22.71 -2.77
C LEU A 29 -5.31 -24.04 -2.88
N THR A 30 -5.08 -24.96 -1.95
CA THR A 30 -5.77 -26.26 -1.89
C THR A 30 -7.07 -26.17 -1.11
N ARG A 31 -7.10 -25.42 0.01
CA ARG A 31 -8.24 -25.36 0.92
C ARG A 31 -9.29 -24.34 0.52
N TYR A 32 -8.89 -23.24 -0.12
CA TYR A 32 -9.78 -22.14 -0.47
C TYR A 32 -10.10 -22.17 -1.97
N PRO A 33 -11.38 -22.00 -2.35
CA PRO A 33 -11.75 -21.91 -3.75
C PRO A 33 -11.08 -20.69 -4.38
N LYS A 34 -10.74 -20.81 -5.68
CA LYS A 34 -10.25 -19.66 -6.43
C LYS A 34 -11.37 -18.65 -6.61
N GLU A 35 -11.06 -17.39 -6.34
CA GLU A 35 -11.96 -16.29 -6.66
C GLU A 35 -12.02 -16.10 -8.18
N ASN A 36 -13.22 -16.10 -8.75
CA ASN A 36 -13.43 -15.94 -10.19
C ASN A 36 -13.51 -14.46 -10.62
N SER A 37 -13.46 -13.55 -9.66
CA SER A 37 -13.54 -12.10 -9.88
C SER A 37 -12.33 -11.40 -9.26
N THR A 38 -12.20 -10.10 -9.55
CA THR A 38 -11.19 -9.25 -8.94
C THR A 38 -11.45 -9.10 -7.44
N VAL A 39 -10.55 -9.63 -6.61
CA VAL A 39 -10.63 -9.57 -5.13
C VAL A 39 -9.38 -8.91 -4.59
N TYR A 40 -9.54 -7.75 -3.94
CA TYR A 40 -8.44 -7.06 -3.28
C TYR A 40 -7.79 -7.97 -2.24
N SER A 41 -6.54 -8.36 -2.52
CA SER A 41 -5.87 -9.47 -1.87
C SER A 41 -4.42 -9.17 -1.59
N ASP A 42 -4.05 -9.21 -0.31
CA ASP A 42 -2.70 -8.92 0.19
C ASP A 42 -1.69 -9.98 -0.27
N LEU A 43 -2.15 -11.23 -0.38
CA LEU A 43 -1.33 -12.37 -0.82
C LEU A 43 -0.70 -12.14 -2.19
N ASN A 44 -1.37 -11.40 -3.08
CA ASN A 44 -0.81 -11.04 -4.38
C ASN A 44 0.47 -10.23 -4.25
N PHE A 45 0.49 -9.25 -3.36
CA PHE A 45 1.62 -8.34 -3.18
C PHE A 45 2.66 -8.93 -2.24
N MET A 46 2.28 -9.78 -1.28
CA MET A 46 3.22 -10.65 -0.55
C MET A 46 4.01 -11.55 -1.51
N LEU A 47 3.33 -12.23 -2.44
CA LEU A 47 3.96 -13.05 -3.47
C LEU A 47 4.83 -12.22 -4.42
N LEU A 48 4.38 -11.02 -4.81
CA LEU A 48 5.17 -10.11 -5.64
C LEU A 48 6.48 -9.71 -4.94
N GLY A 49 6.45 -9.48 -3.63
CA GLY A 49 7.66 -9.29 -2.82
C GLY A 49 8.64 -10.45 -2.98
N LYS A 50 8.17 -11.70 -2.83
CA LYS A 50 9.00 -12.90 -3.05
C LYS A 50 9.56 -13.03 -4.46
N ILE A 51 8.78 -12.64 -5.47
CA ILE A 51 9.24 -12.62 -6.87
C ILE A 51 10.36 -11.59 -7.06
N ILE A 52 10.21 -10.38 -6.49
CA ILE A 52 11.24 -9.34 -6.55
C ILE A 52 12.54 -9.82 -5.91
N GLU A 53 12.46 -10.38 -4.70
CA GLU A 53 13.63 -10.94 -4.00
C GLU A 53 14.34 -11.99 -4.85
N THR A 54 13.57 -12.92 -5.44
CA THR A 54 14.11 -13.99 -6.29
C THR A 54 14.75 -13.45 -7.57
N LYS A 55 14.15 -12.42 -8.20
CA LYS A 55 14.63 -11.89 -9.49
C LYS A 55 15.82 -10.96 -9.36
N THR A 56 15.93 -10.26 -8.23
CA THR A 56 17.00 -9.28 -8.00
C THR A 56 18.15 -9.86 -7.19
N SER A 57 17.93 -10.98 -6.49
CA SER A 57 18.86 -11.50 -5.47
C SER A 57 19.13 -10.50 -4.34
N LEU A 58 18.28 -9.49 -4.17
CA LEU A 58 18.29 -8.52 -3.08
C LEU A 58 17.14 -8.85 -2.12
N SER A 59 17.28 -8.49 -0.84
CA SER A 59 16.10 -8.42 0.02
C SER A 59 15.12 -7.38 -0.50
N LEU A 60 13.83 -7.51 -0.17
CA LEU A 60 12.84 -6.54 -0.64
C LEU A 60 13.15 -5.10 -0.17
N LYS A 61 13.74 -4.95 1.03
CA LYS A 61 14.22 -3.67 1.54
C LYS A 61 15.31 -3.08 0.65
N GLU A 62 16.34 -3.87 0.34
CA GLU A 62 17.44 -3.45 -0.53
C GLU A 62 16.96 -3.16 -1.95
N ALA A 63 16.01 -3.94 -2.47
CA ALA A 63 15.44 -3.72 -3.80
C ALA A 63 14.72 -2.37 -3.88
N VAL A 64 13.91 -2.00 -2.87
CA VAL A 64 13.26 -0.68 -2.82
C VAL A 64 14.30 0.43 -2.71
N GLU A 65 15.30 0.29 -1.83
CA GLU A 65 16.35 1.32 -1.70
C GLU A 65 17.17 1.48 -2.99
N HIS A 66 17.56 0.37 -3.62
CA HIS A 66 18.43 0.36 -4.79
C HIS A 66 17.73 0.82 -6.05
N TYR A 67 16.50 0.35 -6.30
CA TYR A 67 15.78 0.64 -7.53
C TYR A 67 14.83 1.83 -7.41
N ILE A 68 14.39 2.24 -6.22
CA ILE A 68 13.33 3.27 -6.09
C ILE A 68 13.84 4.46 -5.29
N SER A 69 14.10 4.27 -3.99
CA SER A 69 14.30 5.40 -3.08
C SER A 69 15.58 6.19 -3.40
N LYS A 70 16.70 5.52 -3.68
CA LYS A 70 17.95 6.24 -4.02
C LYS A 70 17.92 6.87 -5.41
N PRO A 71 17.54 6.16 -6.50
CA PRO A 71 17.53 6.76 -7.84
C PRO A 71 16.54 7.92 -7.99
N LEU A 72 15.38 7.83 -7.33
CA LEU A 72 14.36 8.88 -7.36
C LEU A 72 14.56 9.95 -6.27
N GLY A 73 15.62 9.86 -5.45
CA GLY A 73 15.90 10.86 -4.42
C GLY A 73 14.79 11.00 -3.37
N LEU A 74 14.23 9.87 -2.91
CA LEU A 74 13.11 9.79 -1.95
C LEU A 74 13.63 9.41 -0.54
N PRO A 75 14.18 10.36 0.24
CA PRO A 75 14.94 10.06 1.45
C PRO A 75 14.09 9.54 2.61
N THR A 76 12.75 9.71 2.56
CA THR A 76 11.81 9.24 3.58
C THR A 76 11.14 7.92 3.20
N LEU A 77 11.29 7.45 1.96
CA LEU A 77 10.70 6.19 1.47
C LEU A 77 11.56 4.98 1.87
N PHE A 78 11.21 4.29 2.95
CA PHE A 78 11.93 3.10 3.39
C PHE A 78 11.09 2.19 4.30
N TYR A 79 11.56 0.96 4.46
CA TYR A 79 11.08 0.05 5.50
C TYR A 79 11.74 0.37 6.85
N THR A 80 11.05 0.01 7.94
CA THR A 80 11.59 0.02 9.31
C THR A 80 12.27 1.35 9.71
N PRO A 81 11.48 2.39 10.07
CA PRO A 81 11.94 3.76 10.38
C PRO A 81 12.70 3.89 11.73
N LEU A 82 13.59 2.95 12.05
CA LEU A 82 14.26 2.84 13.36
C LEU A 82 15.15 4.05 13.70
N HIS A 83 15.65 4.75 12.68
CA HIS A 83 16.49 5.93 12.84
C HIS A 83 15.72 7.25 12.68
N THR A 84 14.41 7.18 12.42
CA THR A 84 13.57 8.37 12.31
C THR A 84 13.08 8.78 13.71
N PRO A 85 13.21 10.06 14.09
CA PRO A 85 12.63 10.57 15.34
C PRO A 85 11.15 10.21 15.45
N LYS A 86 10.73 9.72 16.62
CA LYS A 86 9.35 9.26 16.86
C LYS A 86 8.30 10.35 16.59
N ASP A 87 8.60 11.61 16.91
CA ASP A 87 7.72 12.75 16.63
C ASP A 87 7.49 13.02 15.13
N ARG A 88 8.30 12.40 14.26
CA ARG A 88 8.11 12.42 12.80
C ARG A 88 7.36 11.20 12.26
N ILE A 89 6.90 10.30 13.12
CA ILE A 89 6.17 9.08 12.72
C ILE A 89 4.79 9.13 13.35
N ALA A 90 3.74 8.93 12.55
CA ALA A 90 2.39 8.83 13.08
C ALA A 90 2.17 7.48 13.79
N ALA A 91 1.70 7.52 15.04
CA ALA A 91 1.26 6.32 15.75
C ALA A 91 -0.09 5.84 15.21
N THR A 92 -0.32 4.54 15.08
CA THR A 92 -1.51 3.93 14.43
C THR A 92 -2.44 3.25 15.43
N GLU A 93 -2.83 2.01 15.18
CA GLU A 93 -3.75 1.21 15.99
C GLU A 93 -3.16 0.84 17.35
N TYR A 94 -4.03 0.64 18.35
CA TYR A 94 -3.68 0.09 19.65
C TYR A 94 -3.76 -1.43 19.58
N GLY A 95 -2.61 -2.10 19.54
CA GLY A 95 -2.52 -3.51 19.16
C GLY A 95 -3.00 -3.75 17.71
N ASN A 96 -3.52 -4.94 17.43
CA ASN A 96 -4.11 -5.31 16.13
C ASN A 96 -5.54 -5.81 16.32
N GLN A 97 -6.40 -4.99 16.90
CA GLN A 97 -7.76 -5.35 17.29
C GLN A 97 -8.62 -5.77 16.10
N ILE A 98 -8.46 -5.11 14.94
CA ILE A 98 -9.21 -5.47 13.73
C ILE A 98 -8.80 -6.87 13.26
N GLU A 99 -7.51 -7.15 13.14
CA GLU A 99 -7.03 -8.47 12.72
C GLU A 99 -7.31 -9.57 13.75
N GLN A 100 -7.28 -9.25 15.05
CA GLN A 100 -7.76 -10.16 16.10
C GLN A 100 -9.20 -10.63 15.83
N GLY A 101 -10.08 -9.70 15.42
CA GLY A 101 -11.44 -10.02 15.00
C GLY A 101 -11.47 -10.94 13.78
N MET A 102 -10.69 -10.59 12.74
CA MET A 102 -10.61 -11.36 11.50
C MET A 102 -10.04 -12.78 11.70
N CYS A 103 -9.09 -12.96 12.61
CA CYS A 103 -8.60 -14.29 13.03
C CYS A 103 -9.71 -15.10 13.70
N ARG A 104 -10.43 -14.50 14.66
CA ARG A 104 -11.54 -15.17 15.38
C ARG A 104 -12.65 -15.60 14.43
N GLU A 105 -13.05 -14.74 13.49
CA GLU A 105 -14.07 -15.04 12.47
C GLU A 105 -13.70 -16.25 11.59
N ARG A 106 -12.39 -16.50 11.42
CA ARG A 106 -11.86 -17.66 10.68
C ARG A 106 -11.60 -18.88 11.56
N GLY A 107 -11.85 -18.80 12.87
CA GLY A 107 -11.52 -19.87 13.81
C GLY A 107 -10.00 -20.09 13.99
N LEU A 108 -9.20 -19.06 13.75
CA LEU A 108 -7.74 -19.09 13.90
C LEU A 108 -7.32 -18.41 15.19
N THR A 109 -6.27 -18.93 15.84
CA THR A 109 -5.72 -18.41 17.09
C THR A 109 -4.29 -17.88 16.89
N PHE A 110 -3.99 -16.78 17.56
CA PHE A 110 -2.66 -16.19 17.68
C PHE A 110 -2.61 -15.47 19.03
N ASP A 111 -1.57 -15.72 19.83
CA ASP A 111 -1.50 -15.22 21.21
C ASP A 111 -0.39 -14.17 21.42
N GLU A 112 0.36 -13.84 20.37
CA GLU A 112 1.51 -12.94 20.42
C GLU A 112 1.18 -11.53 19.90
N TRP A 113 -0.06 -11.09 20.13
CA TRP A 113 -0.50 -9.76 19.73
C TRP A 113 0.28 -8.66 20.45
N ARG A 114 0.56 -7.58 19.71
CA ARG A 114 1.05 -6.33 20.29
C ARG A 114 0.12 -5.82 21.40
N PRO A 115 0.68 -5.19 22.45
CA PRO A 115 -0.11 -4.65 23.55
C PRO A 115 -1.16 -3.64 23.09
N VAL A 116 -2.32 -3.62 23.77
CA VAL A 116 -3.44 -2.71 23.46
C VAL A 116 -3.38 -1.40 24.24
N ASP A 117 -2.48 -1.29 25.22
CA ASP A 117 -2.25 -0.08 26.03
C ASP A 117 -1.26 0.89 25.37
N GLN A 118 -0.59 0.46 24.30
CA GLN A 118 0.34 1.28 23.52
C GLN A 118 -0.06 1.30 22.04
N PRO A 119 -0.03 2.48 21.39
CA PRO A 119 -0.26 2.54 19.97
C PRO A 119 0.96 2.02 19.22
N ILE A 120 0.72 1.34 18.10
CA ILE A 120 1.77 0.93 17.17
C ILE A 120 2.48 2.18 16.64
N HIS A 121 3.79 2.25 16.81
CA HIS A 121 4.57 3.44 16.47
C HIS A 121 5.94 3.03 15.89
N GLY A 122 6.23 3.43 14.65
CA GLY A 122 7.50 3.10 13.98
C GLY A 122 7.59 1.64 13.50
N GLN A 123 6.46 0.94 13.48
CA GLN A 123 6.33 -0.44 13.02
C GLN A 123 5.17 -0.53 12.04
N VAL A 124 5.25 -1.45 11.07
CA VAL A 124 4.15 -1.70 10.15
C VAL A 124 2.88 -2.08 10.92
N ASN A 125 1.75 -1.51 10.52
CA ASN A 125 0.47 -1.77 11.18
C ASN A 125 -0.06 -3.18 10.86
N ASP A 126 0.03 -3.60 9.59
CA ASP A 126 -0.40 -4.92 9.12
C ASP A 126 0.31 -6.07 9.87
N GLY A 127 -0.46 -7.06 10.30
CA GLY A 127 0.03 -8.19 11.10
C GLY A 127 0.88 -9.17 10.29
N ASN A 128 0.56 -9.43 9.03
CA ASN A 128 1.45 -10.24 8.17
C ASN A 128 2.79 -9.53 7.99
N GLY A 129 2.76 -8.22 7.72
CA GLY A 129 3.93 -7.38 7.63
C GLY A 129 4.77 -7.44 8.90
N PHE A 130 4.15 -7.32 10.07
CA PHE A 130 4.87 -7.23 11.33
C PHE A 130 5.35 -8.60 11.86
N TYR A 131 4.45 -9.57 12.02
CA TYR A 131 4.72 -10.82 12.71
C TYR A 131 5.30 -11.92 11.80
N TYR A 132 5.11 -11.84 10.48
CA TYR A 132 5.57 -12.87 9.54
C TYR A 132 6.73 -12.42 8.65
N PHE A 133 6.75 -11.14 8.26
CA PHE A 133 7.78 -10.56 7.37
C PHE A 133 8.78 -9.64 8.07
N ASP A 134 8.81 -9.62 9.41
CA ASP A 134 9.73 -8.80 10.20
C ASP A 134 9.75 -7.31 9.79
N GLY A 135 8.59 -6.79 9.39
CA GLY A 135 8.41 -5.40 8.97
C GLY A 135 8.64 -5.10 7.49
N VAL A 136 9.04 -6.09 6.68
CA VAL A 136 9.40 -5.89 5.26
C VAL A 136 8.54 -6.78 4.36
N ALA A 137 7.36 -6.30 3.96
CA ALA A 137 6.42 -7.06 3.14
C ALA A 137 6.06 -6.36 1.83
N GLY A 138 5.76 -7.13 0.79
CA GLY A 138 5.41 -6.57 -0.53
C GLY A 138 4.09 -5.82 -0.57
N HIS A 139 3.17 -6.06 0.38
CA HIS A 139 1.89 -5.37 0.49
C HIS A 139 1.88 -4.24 1.53
N ALA A 140 2.85 -4.19 2.44
CA ALA A 140 2.85 -3.27 3.58
C ALA A 140 4.25 -3.05 4.17
N GLY A 141 4.44 -1.92 4.88
CA GLY A 141 5.63 -1.68 5.71
C GLY A 141 6.53 -0.54 5.27
N LEU A 142 6.25 0.06 4.12
CA LEU A 142 6.88 1.31 3.70
C LEU A 142 6.34 2.50 4.52
N PHE A 143 7.26 3.36 4.92
CA PHE A 143 7.02 4.68 5.48
C PHE A 143 7.51 5.72 4.49
N ALA A 144 6.86 6.88 4.45
CA ALA A 144 7.25 8.05 3.66
C ALA A 144 6.47 9.28 4.13
N ASN A 145 6.98 10.48 3.83
CA ASN A 145 6.23 11.73 3.93
C ASN A 145 5.35 11.94 2.68
N ALA A 146 4.58 13.03 2.68
CA ALA A 146 3.66 13.30 1.57
C ALA A 146 4.39 13.71 0.27
N GLU A 147 5.57 14.33 0.39
CA GLU A 147 6.39 14.78 -0.74
C GLU A 147 6.93 13.59 -1.53
N ASP A 148 7.60 12.63 -0.87
CA ASP A 148 8.17 11.46 -1.53
C ASP A 148 7.08 10.56 -2.15
N VAL A 149 5.92 10.47 -1.53
CA VAL A 149 4.76 9.76 -2.11
C VAL A 149 4.22 10.49 -3.34
N ALA A 150 4.24 11.83 -3.33
CA ALA A 150 3.81 12.62 -4.48
C ALA A 150 4.77 12.44 -5.66
N GLU A 151 6.08 12.31 -5.42
CA GLU A 151 7.07 12.04 -6.45
C GLU A 151 6.87 10.68 -7.14
N LEU A 152 6.42 9.65 -6.40
CA LEU A 152 5.96 8.40 -7.03
C LEU A 152 4.79 8.68 -7.99
N GLY A 153 3.84 9.52 -7.61
CA GLY A 153 2.76 9.97 -8.52
C GLY A 153 3.30 10.76 -9.72
N GLN A 154 4.32 11.60 -9.51
CA GLN A 154 4.95 12.42 -10.54
C GLN A 154 5.63 11.57 -11.62
N LEU A 155 6.26 10.47 -11.23
CA LEU A 155 6.82 9.50 -12.17
C LEU A 155 5.76 8.94 -13.14
N TYR A 156 4.56 8.64 -12.64
CA TYR A 156 3.45 8.15 -13.48
C TYR A 156 2.83 9.27 -14.32
N LEU A 157 2.68 10.47 -13.76
CA LEU A 157 2.16 11.63 -14.48
C LEU A 157 3.10 12.05 -15.63
N ASN A 158 4.41 11.90 -15.43
CA ASN A 158 5.45 12.17 -16.43
C ASN A 158 5.70 11.00 -17.39
N GLU A 159 4.82 9.99 -17.43
CA GLU A 159 4.97 8.85 -18.34
C GLU A 159 6.30 8.10 -18.19
N GLY A 160 6.79 8.00 -16.95
CA GLY A 160 8.01 7.27 -16.58
C GLY A 160 9.30 8.08 -16.76
N ILE A 161 9.19 9.38 -17.06
CA ILE A 161 10.34 10.28 -17.17
C ILE A 161 10.72 10.80 -15.78
N TRP A 162 12.00 10.68 -15.44
CA TRP A 162 12.60 11.21 -14.22
C TRP A 162 13.90 11.93 -14.57
N ASP A 163 14.08 13.15 -14.07
CA ASP A 163 15.26 14.00 -14.36
C ASP A 163 15.61 14.13 -15.85
N GLY A 164 14.59 14.17 -16.71
CA GLY A 164 14.74 14.28 -18.16
C GLY A 164 15.04 12.97 -18.90
N GLU A 165 15.21 11.86 -18.19
CA GLU A 165 15.48 10.53 -18.76
C GLU A 165 14.29 9.59 -18.65
N GLN A 166 14.12 8.68 -19.62
CA GLN A 166 13.09 7.64 -19.58
C GLN A 166 13.51 6.55 -18.59
N TRP A 167 13.02 6.65 -17.35
CA TRP A 167 13.39 5.74 -16.26
C TRP A 167 12.57 4.44 -16.26
N ILE A 168 11.25 4.53 -16.47
CA ILE A 168 10.37 3.38 -16.76
C ILE A 168 9.83 3.55 -18.17
N ASP A 169 9.90 2.51 -19.01
CA ASP A 169 9.30 2.56 -20.35
C ASP A 169 7.84 3.01 -20.32
N ARG A 170 7.47 3.94 -21.21
CA ARG A 170 6.11 4.50 -21.29
C ARG A 170 5.04 3.41 -21.40
N SER A 171 5.30 2.31 -22.11
CA SER A 171 4.33 1.22 -22.25
C SER A 171 4.03 0.52 -20.92
N ILE A 172 5.00 0.46 -20.00
CA ILE A 172 4.81 -0.09 -18.65
C ILE A 172 3.95 0.85 -17.81
N ILE A 173 4.18 2.16 -17.89
CA ILE A 173 3.35 3.16 -17.20
C ILE A 173 1.91 3.11 -17.71
N GLN A 174 1.71 3.05 -19.02
CA GLN A 174 0.39 2.93 -19.63
C GLN A 174 -0.31 1.62 -19.25
N ALA A 175 0.40 0.50 -19.27
CA ALA A 175 -0.13 -0.78 -18.81
C ALA A 175 -0.55 -0.70 -17.33
N ALA A 176 0.25 -0.09 -16.46
CA ALA A 176 -0.12 0.05 -15.05
C ALA A 176 -1.41 0.85 -14.84
N LYS A 177 -1.62 1.89 -15.65
CA LYS A 177 -2.79 2.78 -15.62
C LYS A 177 -4.02 2.23 -16.38
N GLN A 178 -3.95 1.03 -16.92
CA GLN A 178 -5.09 0.38 -17.56
C GLN A 178 -5.95 -0.34 -16.51
N ASP A 179 -7.29 -0.22 -16.60
CA ASP A 179 -8.19 -1.08 -15.83
C ASP A 179 -8.30 -2.47 -16.48
N TYR A 180 -7.89 -3.50 -15.75
CA TYR A 180 -7.97 -4.91 -16.17
C TYR A 180 -9.24 -5.62 -15.67
N GLY A 181 -10.16 -4.87 -15.06
CA GLY A 181 -11.44 -5.37 -14.56
C GLY A 181 -11.57 -5.21 -13.04
N GLY A 182 -12.80 -4.90 -12.59
CA GLY A 182 -13.06 -4.64 -11.17
C GLY A 182 -12.46 -3.33 -10.68
N ALA A 183 -12.20 -2.37 -11.59
CA ALA A 183 -11.63 -1.07 -11.28
C ALA A 183 -10.21 -1.17 -10.69
N ARG A 184 -9.38 -2.05 -11.30
CA ARG A 184 -8.01 -2.35 -10.85
C ARG A 184 -7.02 -2.36 -12.02
N GLY A 185 -5.99 -1.52 -11.88
CA GLY A 185 -4.80 -1.55 -12.71
C GLY A 185 -3.68 -2.34 -12.07
N LEU A 186 -2.48 -2.26 -12.65
CA LEU A 186 -1.32 -2.94 -12.07
C LEU A 186 -0.80 -2.12 -10.88
N GLY A 187 -1.25 -2.45 -9.67
CA GLY A 187 -0.95 -1.66 -8.46
C GLY A 187 -1.87 -0.48 -8.22
N TRP A 188 -2.75 -0.14 -9.17
CA TRP A 188 -3.64 1.00 -9.10
C TRP A 188 -5.10 0.61 -8.92
N GLN A 189 -5.86 1.53 -8.34
CA GLN A 189 -7.31 1.45 -8.15
C GLN A 189 -7.99 2.60 -8.88
N PHE A 190 -9.12 2.31 -9.51
CA PHE A 190 -10.03 3.29 -10.08
C PHE A 190 -11.27 3.31 -9.18
N ALA A 191 -11.58 4.44 -8.55
CA ALA A 191 -12.67 4.51 -7.58
C ALA A 191 -13.25 5.94 -7.50
N PRO A 192 -14.49 6.11 -7.02
CA PRO A 192 -15.12 7.44 -6.92
C PRO A 192 -14.35 8.48 -6.10
N MET A 193 -13.47 8.04 -5.19
CA MET A 193 -12.57 8.92 -4.42
C MET A 193 -11.39 9.47 -5.22
N PHE A 194 -11.14 8.95 -6.42
CA PHE A 194 -10.10 9.38 -7.36
C PHE A 194 -10.79 10.00 -8.58
N PRO A 195 -11.30 11.24 -8.47
CA PRO A 195 -12.15 11.82 -9.50
C PRO A 195 -11.38 11.95 -10.82
N LYS A 196 -11.80 11.22 -11.86
CA LYS A 196 -11.12 11.18 -13.17
C LYS A 196 -9.61 10.90 -13.06
N GLY A 197 -9.25 9.82 -12.39
CA GLY A 197 -7.87 9.36 -12.29
C GLY A 197 -7.77 7.98 -11.67
N TYR A 198 -6.58 7.70 -11.15
CA TYR A 198 -6.24 6.45 -10.48
C TYR A 198 -5.50 6.75 -9.19
N GLY A 199 -5.49 5.80 -8.28
CA GLY A 199 -4.85 5.99 -7.00
C GLY A 199 -4.76 4.69 -6.22
N HIS A 200 -4.35 4.80 -4.97
CA HIS A 200 -4.44 3.68 -4.04
C HIS A 200 -4.70 4.20 -2.64
N THR A 201 -5.46 3.44 -1.86
CA THR A 201 -5.72 3.75 -0.44
C THR A 201 -4.88 2.87 0.47
N GLY A 202 -4.49 3.40 1.62
CA GLY A 202 -3.87 2.63 2.71
C GLY A 202 -4.87 2.30 3.80
N PHE A 203 -4.70 1.14 4.45
CA PHE A 203 -5.56 0.68 5.53
C PHE A 203 -5.64 1.68 6.70
N THR A 204 -4.52 2.31 7.03
CA THR A 204 -4.41 3.32 8.09
C THR A 204 -5.21 4.58 7.80
N GLY A 205 -5.55 4.88 6.55
CA GLY A 205 -6.29 6.09 6.19
C GLY A 205 -5.66 6.87 5.03
N THR A 206 -4.44 6.53 4.63
CA THR A 206 -3.73 7.24 3.57
C THR A 206 -4.36 7.09 2.19
N SER A 207 -4.06 7.99 1.26
CA SER A 207 -4.31 7.81 -0.17
C SER A 207 -3.35 8.62 -1.04
N LEU A 208 -3.04 8.07 -2.21
CA LEU A 208 -2.40 8.76 -3.33
C LEU A 208 -3.39 8.77 -4.49
N TRP A 209 -3.57 9.92 -5.14
CA TRP A 209 -4.39 10.10 -6.34
C TRP A 209 -3.57 10.82 -7.40
N VAL A 210 -3.61 10.29 -8.62
CA VAL A 210 -3.01 10.89 -9.81
C VAL A 210 -4.09 11.03 -10.88
N SER A 211 -4.13 12.19 -11.53
CA SER A 211 -5.04 12.46 -12.63
C SER A 211 -4.30 13.07 -13.81
N ASP A 212 -4.13 12.28 -14.86
CA ASP A 212 -3.59 12.74 -16.15
C ASP A 212 -4.50 13.80 -16.77
N HIS A 213 -5.83 13.71 -16.57
CA HIS A 213 -6.77 14.71 -17.06
C HIS A 213 -6.59 16.06 -16.35
N HIS A 214 -6.38 16.03 -15.03
CA HIS A 214 -6.26 17.25 -14.22
C HIS A 214 -4.81 17.74 -14.10
N GLN A 215 -3.83 16.98 -14.59
CA GLN A 215 -2.40 17.21 -14.38
C GLN A 215 -2.08 17.46 -12.90
N LEU A 216 -2.67 16.63 -12.05
CA LEU A 216 -2.71 16.83 -10.60
C LEU A 216 -2.39 15.53 -9.86
N ILE A 217 -1.56 15.66 -8.83
CA ILE A 217 -1.26 14.62 -7.85
C ILE A 217 -1.75 15.12 -6.49
N THR A 218 -2.40 14.25 -5.73
CA THR A 218 -2.85 14.53 -4.36
C THR A 218 -2.44 13.39 -3.45
N VAL A 219 -1.80 13.74 -2.34
CA VAL A 219 -1.44 12.80 -1.28
C VAL A 219 -2.16 13.22 0.00
N LEU A 220 -2.88 12.28 0.61
CA LEU A 220 -3.48 12.45 1.93
C LEU A 220 -2.87 11.42 2.87
N LEU A 221 -2.05 11.87 3.82
CA LEU A 221 -1.52 11.03 4.89
C LEU A 221 -2.32 11.29 6.18
N THR A 222 -3.42 10.58 6.34
CA THR A 222 -4.25 10.59 7.56
C THR A 222 -4.19 9.24 8.27
N ASN A 223 -4.74 9.19 9.48
CA ASN A 223 -4.72 8.01 10.33
C ASN A 223 -6.05 7.80 11.05
N ARG A 224 -6.84 6.84 10.56
CA ARG A 224 -8.15 6.44 11.10
C ARG A 224 -8.04 5.42 12.23
N LEU A 225 -6.85 4.89 12.50
CA LEU A 225 -6.62 3.80 13.44
C LEU A 225 -6.12 4.27 14.81
N HIS A 226 -5.66 5.52 14.93
CA HIS A 226 -5.27 6.11 16.20
C HIS A 226 -6.47 6.55 17.04
N THR A 227 -7.38 5.62 17.31
CA THR A 227 -8.61 5.82 18.08
C THR A 227 -9.17 4.47 18.49
N GLU A 228 -9.96 4.43 19.55
CA GLU A 228 -10.67 3.23 20.00
C GLU A 228 -11.77 2.77 19.02
N LYS A 229 -12.30 3.68 18.19
CA LYS A 229 -13.42 3.41 17.28
C LYS A 229 -13.09 3.86 15.85
N PRO A 230 -12.30 3.08 15.10
CA PRO A 230 -11.96 3.40 13.73
C PRO A 230 -13.20 3.55 12.84
N LYS A 231 -13.17 4.55 11.95
CA LYS A 231 -14.23 4.78 10.96
C LYS A 231 -13.69 4.64 9.55
N ALA A 232 -14.55 4.36 8.58
CA ALA A 232 -14.19 4.46 7.18
C ALA A 232 -13.91 5.93 6.82
N VAL A 233 -12.90 6.17 5.97
CA VAL A 233 -12.48 7.52 5.57
C VAL A 233 -12.57 7.75 4.06
N ASN A 234 -13.32 6.90 3.36
CA ASN A 234 -13.47 6.98 1.90
C ASN A 234 -14.16 8.27 1.45
N GLU A 235 -15.22 8.69 2.13
CA GLU A 235 -15.87 9.98 1.83
C GLU A 235 -14.93 11.16 2.15
N LEU A 236 -14.20 11.11 3.28
CA LEU A 236 -13.20 12.13 3.60
C LEU A 236 -12.14 12.26 2.49
N ARG A 237 -11.60 11.12 2.01
CA ARG A 237 -10.63 11.12 0.89
C ARG A 237 -11.22 11.81 -0.33
N LYS A 238 -12.42 11.39 -0.74
CA LYS A 238 -13.13 11.95 -1.88
C LYS A 238 -13.33 13.46 -1.74
N ASP A 239 -13.84 13.92 -0.59
CA ASP A 239 -14.09 15.34 -0.33
C ASP A 239 -12.78 16.15 -0.39
N VAL A 240 -11.72 15.68 0.26
CA VAL A 240 -10.40 16.33 0.23
C VAL A 240 -9.88 16.43 -1.21
N HIS A 241 -9.96 15.34 -1.98
CA HIS A 241 -9.46 15.30 -3.36
C HIS A 241 -10.27 16.25 -4.26
N GLN A 242 -11.58 16.31 -4.08
CA GLN A 242 -12.44 17.23 -4.80
C GLN A 242 -12.18 18.69 -4.44
N GLU A 243 -11.96 19.01 -3.16
CA GLU A 243 -11.67 20.38 -2.73
C GLU A 243 -10.30 20.85 -3.21
N ILE A 244 -9.28 19.98 -3.18
CA ILE A 244 -7.95 20.29 -3.74
C ILE A 244 -8.06 20.55 -5.24
N MET A 245 -8.78 19.70 -5.98
CA MET A 245 -9.02 19.88 -7.41
C MET A 245 -9.72 21.22 -7.70
N LYS A 246 -10.78 21.56 -6.95
CA LYS A 246 -11.49 22.85 -7.10
C LYS A 246 -10.57 24.04 -6.81
N ALA A 247 -9.73 23.96 -5.77
CA ALA A 247 -8.79 25.01 -5.42
C ALA A 247 -7.70 25.19 -6.49
N PHE A 248 -7.20 24.09 -7.06
CA PHE A 248 -6.23 24.10 -8.15
C PHE A 248 -6.77 24.85 -9.37
N TYR A 249 -7.98 24.52 -9.82
CA TYR A 249 -8.60 25.19 -10.98
C TYR A 249 -8.98 26.64 -10.73
N LYS A 250 -9.40 27.00 -9.51
CA LYS A 250 -9.60 28.42 -9.16
C LYS A 250 -8.32 29.21 -9.34
N LYS A 251 -7.18 28.68 -8.87
CA LYS A 251 -5.88 29.35 -8.97
C LYS A 251 -5.41 29.53 -10.41
N GLU A 252 -5.62 28.52 -11.25
CA GLU A 252 -5.30 28.57 -12.69
C GLU A 252 -6.13 29.64 -13.42
N ALA A 253 -7.41 29.82 -13.06
CA ALA A 253 -8.28 30.82 -13.68
C ALA A 253 -7.90 32.29 -13.40
N TYR A 254 -6.99 32.55 -12.45
CA TYR A 254 -6.50 33.88 -12.10
C TYR A 254 -5.06 34.16 -12.55
N LYS A 255 -4.44 33.25 -13.30
CA LYS A 255 -3.15 33.46 -13.97
C LYS A 255 -3.36 33.81 -15.43
#